data_AF-A1JH96-F1
#
_entry.id   AF-A1JH96-F1
#
_cell.length_a   1.000
_cell.length_b   1.000
_cell.length_c   1.000
_cell.angle_alpha   90.00
_cell.angle_beta   90.00
_cell.angle_gamma   90.00
#
_symmetry.space_group_name_H-M   'P 1'
#
loop_
_entity.id
_entity.type
_entity.pdbx_description
1 polymer ?
#
loop_
_entity_poly.entity_id
_entity_poly.type
_entity_poly.pdbx_seq_one_letter_code
_entity_poly.pdbx_strand_id
1 'polypeptide(L)'
;EFSTVPGVREDVTKIILNLKKLELKSLSDEQKVIELDVEGPATVTADDLKVDADVQVLNPDQYICTIAEGGHLHMELAVKNGRGYVAASDNKSDDMPIGVIPVDSLFSPIKKVNYQVESTRVGKRDDFDKLTFEIWTDGSIKPNDALSFA
;
A
#
# COMPACT_ATOMS: atom_id res chain seq x y z
N GLU A 1 16.59 -8.50 -6.36
CA GLU A 1 15.20 -8.95 -6.13
C GLU A 1 15.14 -10.38 -5.60
N PHE A 2 15.83 -11.35 -6.21
CA PHE A 2 15.87 -12.74 -5.72
C PHE A 2 17.10 -13.03 -4.82
N SER A 3 17.27 -12.26 -3.76
CA SER A 3 18.38 -12.43 -2.81
C SER A 3 17.87 -12.57 -1.39
N THR A 4 18.72 -13.10 -0.52
CA THR A 4 18.51 -13.10 0.93
C THR A 4 19.21 -11.90 1.56
N VAL A 5 18.69 -11.43 2.70
CA VAL A 5 19.36 -10.42 3.53
C VAL A 5 19.95 -11.16 4.74
N PRO A 6 21.27 -11.16 4.95
CA PRO A 6 21.88 -11.81 6.10
C PRO A 6 21.26 -11.33 7.41
N GLY A 7 20.91 -12.27 8.30
CA GLY A 7 20.29 -11.93 9.60
C GLY A 7 18.79 -11.63 9.53
N VAL A 8 18.16 -11.68 8.36
CA VAL A 8 16.70 -11.54 8.19
C VAL A 8 16.09 -12.88 7.77
N ARG A 9 14.95 -13.24 8.37
CA ARG A 9 14.27 -14.53 8.13
C ARG A 9 13.64 -14.60 6.74
N GLU A 10 13.03 -13.51 6.30
CA GLU A 10 12.37 -13.38 5.00
C GLU A 10 13.38 -13.07 3.89
N ASP A 11 13.15 -13.58 2.68
CA ASP A 11 13.88 -13.15 1.49
C ASP A 11 13.37 -11.79 0.98
N VAL A 12 14.12 -11.18 0.05
CA VAL A 12 13.77 -9.85 -0.49
C VAL A 12 12.39 -9.86 -1.18
N THR A 13 12.04 -10.94 -1.87
CA THR A 13 10.70 -11.09 -2.50
C THR A 13 9.59 -11.01 -1.47
N LYS A 14 9.73 -11.72 -0.35
CA LYS A 14 8.74 -11.77 0.73
C LYS A 14 8.63 -10.43 1.44
N ILE A 15 9.76 -9.76 1.65
CA ILE A 15 9.78 -8.38 2.18
C ILE A 15 9.00 -7.46 1.24
N ILE A 16 9.30 -7.47 -0.07
CA ILE A 16 8.58 -6.67 -1.07
C ILE A 16 7.06 -6.96 -1.04
N LEU A 17 6.66 -8.22 -0.97
CA LEU A 17 5.24 -8.61 -0.89
C LEU A 17 4.55 -8.12 0.39
N ASN A 18 5.28 -8.03 1.50
CA ASN A 18 4.75 -7.48 2.75
C ASN A 18 4.68 -5.95 2.69
N LEU A 19 5.67 -5.29 2.09
CA LEU A 19 5.65 -3.83 1.86
C LEU A 19 4.52 -3.40 0.94
N LYS A 20 4.15 -4.20 -0.06
CA LYS A 20 2.98 -3.94 -0.92
C LYS A 20 1.64 -3.94 -0.17
N LYS A 21 1.60 -4.41 1.08
CA LYS A 21 0.42 -4.35 1.95
C LYS A 21 0.39 -3.12 2.85
N LEU A 22 1.43 -2.29 2.82
CA LEU A 22 1.43 -1.03 3.57
C LEU A 22 0.36 -0.10 3.01
N GLU A 23 -0.42 0.47 3.92
CA GLU A 23 -1.45 1.46 3.62
C GLU A 23 -0.90 2.80 4.08
N LEU A 24 -0.49 3.63 3.11
CA LEU A 24 0.14 4.91 3.35
C LEU A 24 -0.74 6.03 2.84
N LYS A 25 -0.80 7.12 3.59
CA LYS A 25 -1.43 8.37 3.18
C LYS A 25 -0.39 9.48 3.16
N SER A 26 -0.07 10.00 1.98
CA SER A 26 0.80 11.17 1.80
C SER A 26 -0.03 12.44 1.61
N LEU A 27 0.24 13.45 2.42
CA LEU A 27 -0.29 14.82 2.28
C LEU A 27 0.54 15.66 1.30
N SER A 28 1.72 15.19 0.91
CA SER A 28 2.61 15.84 -0.04
C SER A 28 2.32 15.39 -1.48
N ASP A 29 2.31 16.35 -2.41
CA ASP A 29 2.25 16.08 -3.86
C ASP A 29 3.61 15.62 -4.42
N GLU A 30 4.70 15.90 -3.71
CA GLU A 30 6.05 15.48 -4.08
C GLU A 30 6.36 14.06 -3.57
N GLN A 31 7.27 13.37 -4.26
CA GLN A 31 7.81 12.10 -3.80
C GLN A 31 8.59 12.28 -2.51
N LYS A 32 8.29 11.44 -1.51
CA LYS A 32 8.98 11.37 -0.23
C LYS A 32 9.79 10.07 -0.14
N VAL A 33 10.86 10.10 0.64
CA VAL A 33 11.62 8.90 1.01
C VAL A 33 11.42 8.67 2.49
N ILE A 34 10.94 7.48 2.85
CA ILE A 34 10.83 7.02 4.24
C ILE A 34 11.86 5.93 4.50
N GLU A 35 12.26 5.78 5.75
CA GLU A 35 13.38 4.92 6.13
C GLU A 35 12.94 3.84 7.12
N LEU A 36 13.51 2.64 6.97
CA LEU A 36 13.43 1.57 7.96
C LEU A 36 14.86 1.17 8.33
N ASP A 37 15.18 1.21 9.60
CA ASP A 37 16.54 0.98 10.11
C ASP A 37 16.44 0.34 11.50
N VAL A 38 16.58 -0.98 11.55
CA VAL A 38 16.29 -1.78 12.74
C VAL A 38 17.39 -2.81 12.97
N GLU A 39 17.88 -2.86 14.21
CA GLU A 39 18.79 -3.91 14.70
C GLU A 39 18.01 -5.03 15.39
N GLY A 40 18.44 -6.27 15.16
CA GLY A 40 17.82 -7.46 15.74
C GLY A 40 18.39 -7.84 17.11
N PRO A 41 17.69 -8.69 17.88
CA PRO A 41 16.52 -9.47 17.46
C PRO A 41 15.22 -8.66 17.53
N ALA A 42 14.47 -8.60 16.42
CA ALA A 42 13.26 -7.79 16.33
C ALA A 42 12.23 -8.38 15.36
N THR A 43 10.94 -8.20 15.69
CA THR A 43 9.84 -8.38 14.72
C THR A 43 9.49 -7.01 14.18
N VAL A 44 9.76 -6.80 12.89
CA VAL A 44 9.60 -5.51 12.24
C VAL A 44 8.20 -5.38 11.66
N THR A 45 7.57 -4.26 11.98
CA THR A 45 6.21 -3.87 11.56
C THR A 45 6.24 -2.51 10.88
N ALA A 46 5.09 -2.08 10.35
CA ALA A 46 4.98 -0.78 9.73
C ALA A 46 5.16 0.39 10.72
N ASP A 47 4.96 0.15 12.01
CA ASP A 47 5.20 1.13 13.08
C ASP A 47 6.69 1.49 13.24
N ASP A 48 7.60 0.62 12.78
CA ASP A 48 9.05 0.85 12.82
C ASP A 48 9.54 1.79 11.70
N LEU A 49 8.66 2.20 10.78
CA LEU A 49 8.99 3.13 9.70
C LEU A 49 9.23 4.55 10.24
N LYS A 50 10.39 5.11 9.93
CA LYS A 50 10.69 6.52 10.16
C LYS A 50 10.00 7.35 9.06
N VAL A 51 8.88 7.96 9.41
CA VAL A 51 8.08 8.82 8.52
C VAL A 51 8.09 10.27 8.99
N ASP A 52 7.91 11.21 8.05
CA ASP A 52 7.74 12.63 8.38
C ASP A 52 6.26 12.97 8.64
N ALA A 53 5.97 14.24 8.94
CA ALA A 53 4.60 14.69 9.23
C ALA A 53 3.65 14.62 8.03
N ASP A 54 4.17 14.49 6.81
CA ASP A 54 3.38 14.45 5.59
C ASP A 54 2.97 13.01 5.23
N VAL A 55 3.60 11.98 5.80
CA VAL A 55 3.30 10.58 5.54
C VAL A 55 2.69 9.93 6.78
N GLN A 56 1.49 9.38 6.62
CA GLN A 56 0.79 8.63 7.66
C GLN A 56 0.71 7.15 7.31
N VAL A 57 1.15 6.29 8.24
CA VAL A 57 0.94 4.83 8.19
C VAL A 57 -0.44 4.51 8.74
N LEU A 58 -1.30 3.86 7.95
CA LEU A 58 -2.69 3.57 8.31
C LEU A 58 -2.85 2.19 8.98
N ASN A 59 -1.92 1.27 8.71
CA ASN A 59 -1.89 -0.09 9.28
C ASN A 59 -0.56 -0.38 10.00
N PRO A 60 -0.29 0.25 11.16
CA PRO A 60 0.99 0.15 11.87
C PRO A 60 1.38 -1.28 12.27
N ASP A 61 0.39 -2.17 12.45
CA ASP A 61 0.58 -3.59 12.80
C ASP A 61 1.00 -4.47 11.61
N GLN A 62 1.08 -3.92 10.40
CA GLN A 62 1.46 -4.66 9.20
C GLN A 62 2.88 -5.22 9.33
N TYR A 63 2.97 -6.54 9.43
CA TYR A 63 4.23 -7.28 9.49
C TYR A 63 5.08 -7.07 8.23
N ILE A 64 6.37 -6.77 8.41
CA ILE A 64 7.36 -6.62 7.33
C ILE A 64 8.29 -7.83 7.29
N CYS A 65 9.05 -8.07 8.37
CA CYS A 65 10.01 -9.16 8.48
C CYS A 65 10.43 -9.43 9.93
N THR A 66 11.27 -10.44 10.14
CA THR A 66 11.89 -10.75 11.43
C THR A 66 13.40 -10.78 11.30
N ILE A 67 14.08 -10.04 12.18
CA ILE A 67 15.54 -9.92 12.24
C ILE A 67 16.04 -10.78 13.41
N ALA A 68 17.03 -11.63 13.15
CA ALA A 68 17.70 -12.44 14.15
C ALA A 68 18.67 -11.62 15.01
N GLU A 69 19.13 -12.17 16.12
CA GLU A 69 20.13 -11.54 16.98
C GLU A 69 21.42 -11.21 16.20
N GLY A 70 21.91 -9.98 16.34
CA GLY A 70 23.08 -9.48 15.60
C GLY A 70 22.83 -9.18 14.11
N GLY A 71 21.59 -9.31 13.64
CA GLY A 71 21.17 -8.86 12.32
C GLY A 71 20.83 -7.38 12.29
N HIS A 72 20.85 -6.79 11.08
CA HIS A 72 20.49 -5.40 10.84
C HIS A 72 19.79 -5.29 9.49
N LEU A 73 18.71 -4.52 9.42
CA LEU A 73 18.02 -4.20 8.18
C LEU A 73 17.92 -2.69 8.04
N HIS A 74 18.52 -2.18 6.98
CA HIS A 74 18.37 -0.80 6.55
C HIS A 74 17.81 -0.75 5.14
N MET A 75 16.74 0.02 4.93
CA MET A 75 16.16 0.24 3.63
C MET A 75 15.41 1.58 3.54
N GLU A 76 15.36 2.12 2.32
CA GLU A 76 14.60 3.32 1.98
C GLU A 76 13.43 2.95 1.07
N LEU A 77 12.30 3.63 1.25
CA LEU A 77 11.11 3.48 0.42
C LEU A 77 10.70 4.82 -0.17
N ALA A 78 10.60 4.88 -1.49
CA ALA A 78 10.03 6.02 -2.19
C ALA A 78 8.50 5.94 -2.17
N VAL A 79 7.86 6.93 -1.56
CA VAL A 79 6.41 7.09 -1.48
C VAL A 79 6.00 8.26 -2.37
N LYS A 80 5.04 8.05 -3.26
CA LYS A 80 4.46 9.10 -4.11
C LYS A 80 2.95 8.97 -4.16
N ASN A 81 2.27 10.06 -4.46
CA ASN A 81 0.86 10.02 -4.81
C ASN A 81 0.70 9.62 -6.29
N GLY A 82 -0.38 8.90 -6.59
CA GLY A 82 -0.65 8.37 -7.92
C GLY A 82 -2.10 7.96 -8.09
N ARG A 83 -2.42 7.31 -9.22
CA ARG A 83 -3.77 6.83 -9.51
C ARG A 83 -3.73 5.41 -10.05
N GLY A 84 -4.69 4.59 -9.65
CA GLY A 84 -4.88 3.24 -10.16
C GLY A 84 -3.71 2.32 -9.81
N TYR A 85 -3.16 1.67 -10.83
CA TYR A 85 -2.06 0.72 -10.72
C TYR A 85 -0.94 1.11 -11.67
N VAL A 86 0.29 1.06 -11.19
CA VAL A 86 1.50 1.26 -12.01
C VAL A 86 2.41 0.05 -11.84
N ALA A 87 2.79 -0.58 -12.95
CA ALA A 87 3.65 -1.75 -12.92
C ALA A 87 5.10 -1.37 -12.55
N ALA A 88 5.84 -2.31 -11.96
CA ALA A 88 7.25 -2.13 -11.66
C ALA A 88 8.09 -1.72 -12.89
N SER A 89 7.75 -2.23 -14.09
CA SER A 89 8.40 -1.86 -15.35
C SER A 89 8.28 -0.37 -15.67
N ASP A 90 7.14 0.23 -15.34
CA ASP A 90 6.82 1.62 -15.66
C ASP A 90 7.37 2.57 -14.59
N ASN A 91 7.61 2.05 -13.39
CA ASN A 91 8.33 2.78 -12.35
C ASN A 91 9.84 2.86 -12.65
N LYS A 92 10.40 1.94 -13.44
CA LYS A 92 11.82 1.91 -13.77
C LYS A 92 12.21 3.09 -14.67
N SER A 93 13.28 3.80 -14.31
CA SER A 93 13.91 4.82 -15.15
C SER A 93 15.40 4.53 -15.35
N ASP A 94 15.97 5.04 -16.45
CA ASP A 94 17.39 4.87 -16.75
C ASP A 94 18.30 5.65 -15.76
N ASP A 95 17.73 6.65 -15.08
CA ASP A 95 18.43 7.49 -14.09
C ASP A 95 18.41 6.88 -12.67
N MET A 96 17.83 5.69 -12.47
CA MET A 96 17.78 5.06 -11.15
C MET A 96 19.17 4.67 -10.64
N PRO A 97 19.50 4.98 -9.38
CA PRO A 97 20.70 4.48 -8.75
C PRO A 97 20.78 2.95 -8.74
N ILE A 98 22.00 2.43 -8.76
CA ILE A 98 22.27 1.00 -8.58
C ILE A 98 21.76 0.58 -7.20
N GLY A 99 21.02 -0.52 -7.14
CA GLY A 99 20.48 -1.08 -5.89
C GLY A 99 19.01 -0.76 -5.65
N VAL A 100 18.40 0.15 -6.42
CA VAL A 100 16.96 0.41 -6.36
C VAL A 100 16.19 -0.75 -6.99
N ILE A 101 15.19 -1.25 -6.27
CA ILE A 101 14.28 -2.30 -6.75
C ILE A 101 12.93 -1.65 -7.05
N PRO A 102 12.54 -1.48 -8.33
CA PRO A 102 11.23 -0.98 -8.65
C PRO A 102 10.18 -2.02 -8.29
N VAL A 103 9.10 -1.57 -7.67
CA VAL A 103 7.96 -2.41 -7.26
C VAL A 103 6.68 -1.88 -7.89
N ASP A 104 5.67 -2.73 -8.01
CA ASP A 104 4.35 -2.29 -8.44
C ASP A 104 3.76 -1.32 -7.42
N SER A 105 3.14 -0.24 -7.91
CA SER A 105 2.47 0.76 -7.09
C SER A 105 0.96 0.60 -7.19
N LEU A 106 0.34 0.25 -6.07
CA LEU A 106 -1.11 0.15 -5.91
C LEU A 106 -1.61 1.46 -5.27
N PHE A 107 -1.99 2.43 -6.12
CA PHE A 107 -2.50 3.73 -5.65
C PHE A 107 -4.01 3.74 -5.43
N SER A 108 -4.73 2.75 -5.97
CA SER A 108 -6.17 2.65 -5.77
C SER A 108 -6.47 2.38 -4.30
N PRO A 109 -7.19 3.29 -3.61
CA PRO A 109 -7.58 3.06 -2.24
C PRO A 109 -8.77 2.09 -2.12
N ILE A 110 -9.32 1.68 -3.27
CA ILE A 110 -10.40 0.71 -3.38
C ILE A 110 -9.81 -0.69 -3.50
N LYS A 111 -10.09 -1.54 -2.51
CA LYS A 111 -9.68 -2.96 -2.48
C LYS A 111 -10.65 -3.84 -3.26
N LYS A 112 -11.94 -3.56 -3.14
CA LYS A 112 -13.01 -4.37 -3.74
C LYS A 112 -14.28 -3.54 -3.90
N VAL A 113 -15.00 -3.78 -4.99
CA VAL A 113 -16.36 -3.30 -5.20
C VAL A 113 -17.24 -4.46 -5.64
N ASN A 114 -18.39 -4.62 -4.99
CA ASN A 114 -19.49 -5.42 -5.50
C ASN A 114 -20.67 -4.51 -5.79
N TYR A 115 -21.52 -4.93 -6.73
CA TYR A 115 -22.81 -4.27 -6.94
C TYR A 115 -23.88 -5.31 -7.26
N GLN A 116 -25.12 -4.99 -6.89
CA GLN A 116 -26.30 -5.79 -7.19
C GLN A 116 -27.41 -4.88 -7.70
N VAL A 117 -28.04 -5.30 -8.80
CA VAL A 117 -29.20 -4.63 -9.38
C VAL A 117 -30.43 -5.51 -9.14
N GLU A 118 -31.48 -4.93 -8.59
CA GLU A 118 -32.76 -5.58 -8.38
C GLU A 118 -33.91 -4.69 -8.88
N SER A 119 -34.89 -5.27 -9.57
CA SER A 119 -36.08 -4.52 -9.96
C SER A 119 -36.86 -4.10 -8.72
N THR A 120 -37.32 -2.86 -8.71
CA THR A 120 -37.97 -2.24 -7.57
C THR A 120 -39.23 -1.51 -8.02
N ARG A 121 -40.28 -1.65 -7.22
CA ARG A 121 -41.52 -0.91 -7.44
C ARG A 121 -41.53 0.34 -6.58
N VAL A 122 -41.70 1.50 -7.20
CA VAL A 122 -41.85 2.79 -6.51
C VAL A 122 -43.29 3.27 -6.73
N GLY A 123 -44.12 3.13 -5.69
CA GLY A 123 -45.55 3.43 -5.78
C GLY A 123 -46.28 2.50 -6.75
N LYS A 124 -46.78 3.04 -7.87
CA LYS A 124 -47.52 2.28 -8.89
C LYS A 124 -46.66 1.87 -10.11
N ARG A 125 -45.39 2.28 -10.16
CA ARG A 125 -44.46 2.01 -11.27
C ARG A 125 -43.46 0.93 -10.86
N ASP A 126 -43.28 -0.08 -11.69
CA ASP A 126 -42.43 -1.26 -11.47
C ASP A 126 -41.27 -1.39 -12.47
N ASP A 127 -40.98 -0.33 -13.20
CA ASP A 127 -39.89 -0.21 -14.16
C ASP A 127 -38.63 0.46 -13.57
N PHE A 128 -38.55 0.58 -12.24
CA PHE A 128 -37.36 1.09 -11.57
C PHE A 128 -36.41 -0.03 -11.21
N ASP A 129 -35.12 0.27 -11.23
CA ASP A 129 -34.07 -0.59 -10.68
C ASP A 129 -33.51 0.03 -9.41
N LYS A 130 -33.27 -0.80 -8.40
CA LYS A 130 -32.49 -0.47 -7.21
C LYS A 130 -31.10 -1.04 -7.37
N LEU A 131 -30.11 -0.18 -7.23
CA LEU A 131 -28.68 -0.51 -7.28
C LEU A 131 -28.11 -0.44 -5.86
N THR A 132 -27.51 -1.54 -5.42
CA THR A 132 -26.82 -1.64 -4.12
C THR A 132 -25.32 -1.83 -4.38
N PHE A 133 -24.48 -0.97 -3.81
CA PHE A 133 -23.02 -1.10 -3.86
C PHE A 133 -22.47 -1.56 -2.51
N GLU A 134 -21.46 -2.42 -2.55
CA GLU A 134 -20.60 -2.73 -1.41
C GLU A 134 -19.16 -2.35 -1.78
N ILE A 135 -18.57 -1.41 -1.05
CA ILE A 135 -17.25 -0.85 -1.37
C ILE A 135 -16.33 -1.05 -0.15
N TRP A 136 -15.20 -1.72 -0.37
CA TRP A 136 -14.14 -1.89 0.63
C TRP A 136 -12.95 -1.00 0.29
N THR A 137 -12.58 -0.14 1.22
CA THR A 137 -11.40 0.74 1.09
C THR A 137 -10.26 0.26 1.98
N ASP A 138 -9.06 0.76 1.71
CA ASP A 138 -7.86 0.61 2.55
C ASP A 138 -7.78 1.61 3.72
N GLY A 139 -8.82 2.44 3.91
CA GLY A 139 -8.87 3.42 4.98
C GLY A 139 -8.23 4.78 4.66
N SER A 140 -7.50 4.91 3.55
CA SER A 140 -6.96 6.21 3.12
C SER A 140 -8.07 7.21 2.74
N ILE A 141 -9.20 6.68 2.27
CA ILE A 141 -10.44 7.39 1.94
C ILE A 141 -11.67 6.63 2.47
N LYS A 142 -12.75 7.35 2.79
CA LYS A 142 -14.03 6.74 3.14
C LYS A 142 -14.75 6.25 1.87
N PRO A 143 -15.51 5.15 1.91
CA PRO A 143 -16.24 4.65 0.75
C PRO A 143 -17.17 5.67 0.08
N ASN A 144 -17.89 6.49 0.86
CA ASN A 144 -18.79 7.52 0.33
C ASN A 144 -18.03 8.64 -0.39
N ASP A 145 -16.89 9.04 0.16
CA ASP A 145 -16.04 10.07 -0.44
C ASP A 145 -15.46 9.52 -1.75
N ALA A 146 -14.97 8.28 -1.75
CA ALA A 146 -14.45 7.62 -2.95
C ALA A 146 -15.49 7.52 -4.07
N LEU A 147 -16.74 7.19 -3.74
CA LEU A 147 -17.84 7.18 -4.71
C LEU A 147 -18.15 8.58 -5.25
N SER A 148 -17.94 9.63 -4.45
CA SER A 148 -18.17 11.02 -4.88
C SER A 148 -17.10 11.55 -5.83
N PHE A 149 -15.91 10.95 -5.82
CA PHE A 149 -14.81 11.29 -6.74
C PHE A 149 -14.82 10.47 -8.04
N ALA A 150 -15.65 9.43 -8.13
CA ALA A 150 -15.77 8.54 -9.29
C ALA A 150 -16.64 9.16 -10.39
#